data_AF-A0A9E0GQD9-F1
#
_entry.id   AF-A0A9E0GQD9-F1
#
_cell.length_a   1.000
_cell.length_b   1.000
_cell.length_c   1.000
_cell.angle_alpha   90.00
_cell.angle_beta   90.00
_cell.angle_gamma   90.00
#
_symmetry.space_group_name_H-M   'P 1'
#
loop_
_entity.id
_entity.type
_entity.pdbx_description
1 polymer ?
#
loop_
_entity_poly.entity_id
_entity_poly.type
_entity_poly.pdbx_seq_one_letter_code
_entity_poly.pdbx_strand_id
1 'polypeptide(L)'
;MTILTYANFVLLITQSPQGYQARVIHSPVGDDAAVDFILPPEWAEMGDALWRTPRASRHLGPVEGETFDAADLGHRLYDAVFAGEVGTSLVRNLERANGRLRIILRLDKGLADLAALPWEFLYSSHLKRYLAPSVETPFVRYLEVAQGGRMQPVAPPLVVLGVLSNPAGVEPLDVDGEWARVQEAVSGLGKERIRLERVPATWTALQDRLRRGNAHVLHFIGHGVFDDQTNQGSLLFEDETGQPTLISADRFKVLLHDQADLRLVFLNACEGAKGGRSDSFAGVAQQLVQQGVPAVVAMQFPVTDTAALTLSREFYKALADGYPVDAAVGEARKAIFGLGDSLEWGTPVLFSRSPDNRLIELPTGDARPTVPRQPFEPETVLIPAGPFTMGEESGYSVTLPSFRLGKYPVTNREYAAFLARTPAQDVPPKLGWFNRQPPADRLDHPVVSVSWEDACAYCAWLCAETGRTYRLPTEAEWEKAARGADGRPFPWGDAWADACANVESDDTTPVNVHEAGASPFGVADLLGNVQEWTLTRWGPDRNTSAFSVPYRPDDGRDDTASHTQRDLRIHRGGSFRNNAADLRSTTRGNASPDSRIRWRGFRVAMEI
;
A
#
# COMPACT_ATOMS: atom_id res chain seq x y z
N MET A 1 2.25 -7.14 1.33
CA MET A 1 2.46 -5.75 0.84
C MET A 1 1.43 -4.87 1.52
N THR A 2 1.85 -3.77 2.16
CA THR A 2 0.94 -2.85 2.87
C THR A 2 0.35 -1.88 1.86
N ILE A 3 -0.97 -1.85 1.75
CA ILE A 3 -1.66 -0.87 0.91
C ILE A 3 -1.45 0.52 1.52
N LEU A 4 -0.89 1.45 0.75
CA LEU A 4 -0.76 2.84 1.18
C LEU A 4 -2.12 3.54 1.09
N THR A 5 -2.64 3.96 2.23
CA THR A 5 -3.86 4.77 2.34
C THR A 5 -3.52 6.17 2.81
N TYR A 6 -4.23 7.17 2.28
CA TYR A 6 -3.98 8.58 2.56
C TYR A 6 -5.24 9.28 3.02
N ALA A 7 -5.09 10.19 3.97
CA ALA A 7 -6.10 11.20 4.23
C ALA A 7 -5.94 12.35 3.21
N ASN A 8 -7.04 13.03 2.84
CA ASN A 8 -7.01 14.05 1.79
C ASN A 8 -7.00 15.46 2.38
N PHE A 9 -6.07 16.30 1.93
CA PHE A 9 -6.03 17.74 2.15
C PHE A 9 -6.30 18.45 0.83
N VAL A 10 -7.46 19.06 0.69
CA VAL A 10 -7.92 19.68 -0.56
C VAL A 10 -7.83 21.18 -0.46
N LEU A 11 -6.93 21.76 -1.26
CA LEU A 11 -6.73 23.19 -1.39
C LEU A 11 -7.40 23.68 -2.67
N LEU A 12 -8.41 24.52 -2.55
CA LEU A 12 -9.07 25.19 -3.67
C LEU A 12 -8.47 26.58 -3.86
N ILE A 13 -8.07 26.90 -5.10
CA ILE A 13 -7.68 28.24 -5.51
C ILE A 13 -8.79 28.85 -6.36
N THR A 14 -9.28 30.02 -5.94
CA THR A 14 -10.28 30.82 -6.66
C THR A 14 -9.75 32.21 -6.96
N GLN A 15 -10.37 32.91 -7.92
CA GLN A 15 -10.12 34.34 -8.12
C GLN A 15 -10.60 35.14 -6.88
N SER A 16 -9.83 36.15 -6.47
CA SER A 16 -10.24 37.12 -5.43
C SER A 16 -10.06 38.56 -5.93
N PRO A 17 -10.70 39.56 -5.30
CA PRO A 17 -10.49 40.97 -5.65
C PRO A 17 -9.04 41.45 -5.50
N GLN A 18 -8.25 40.74 -4.68
CA GLN A 18 -6.86 41.09 -4.35
C GLN A 18 -5.87 40.25 -5.16
N GLY A 19 -6.33 39.37 -6.05
CA GLY A 19 -5.52 38.39 -6.77
C GLY A 19 -6.22 37.04 -6.74
N TYR A 20 -5.76 36.14 -5.88
CA TYR A 20 -6.29 34.80 -5.71
C TYR A 20 -6.59 34.52 -4.23
N GLN A 21 -7.39 33.50 -3.96
CA GLN A 21 -7.62 32.98 -2.63
C GLN A 21 -7.32 31.49 -2.61
N ALA A 22 -6.50 31.04 -1.66
CA ALA A 22 -6.29 29.62 -1.37
C ALA A 22 -7.13 29.26 -0.14
N ARG A 23 -7.98 28.23 -0.26
CA ARG A 23 -8.90 27.79 0.80
C ARG A 23 -8.88 26.28 0.97
N VAL A 24 -8.79 25.82 2.21
CA VAL A 24 -8.92 24.40 2.56
C VAL A 24 -10.40 24.07 2.55
N ILE A 25 -10.84 23.24 1.61
CA ILE A 25 -12.26 22.86 1.47
C ILE A 25 -12.55 21.44 1.96
N HIS A 26 -11.51 20.66 2.22
CA HIS A 26 -11.61 19.34 2.84
C HIS A 26 -10.30 18.95 3.49
N SER A 27 -10.36 18.48 4.74
CA SER A 27 -9.20 18.02 5.50
C SER A 27 -9.62 17.02 6.59
N PRO A 28 -8.68 16.21 7.12
CA PRO A 28 -8.94 15.30 8.24
C PRO A 28 -9.49 15.95 9.51
N VAL A 29 -9.13 17.21 9.78
CA VAL A 29 -9.58 17.95 10.97
C VAL A 29 -10.80 18.84 10.71
N GLY A 30 -11.26 18.93 9.46
CA GLY A 30 -12.46 19.69 9.08
C GLY A 30 -12.32 21.21 9.21
N ASP A 31 -11.11 21.75 8.99
CA ASP A 31 -10.86 23.19 8.97
C ASP A 31 -11.16 23.84 7.61
N ASP A 32 -11.48 25.14 7.64
CA ASP A 32 -11.90 25.97 6.51
C ASP A 32 -10.94 27.15 6.31
N ALA A 33 -9.65 26.91 6.56
CA ALA A 33 -8.61 27.93 6.55
C ALA A 33 -8.49 28.55 5.15
N ALA A 34 -8.32 29.88 5.08
CA ALA A 34 -8.18 30.60 3.83
C ALA A 34 -7.11 31.69 3.91
N VAL A 35 -6.49 32.00 2.78
CA VAL A 35 -5.56 33.12 2.63
C VAL A 35 -5.69 33.74 1.24
N ASP A 36 -5.77 35.07 1.19
CA ASP A 36 -5.67 35.82 -0.06
C ASP A 36 -4.19 36.01 -0.43
N PHE A 37 -3.85 35.81 -1.70
CA PHE A 37 -2.47 35.91 -2.17
C PHE A 37 -2.39 36.49 -3.59
N ILE A 38 -1.22 37.02 -3.92
CA ILE A 38 -0.87 37.52 -5.24
C ILE A 38 0.28 36.66 -5.76
N LEU A 39 0.23 36.28 -7.04
CA LEU A 39 1.38 35.68 -7.69
C LEU A 39 2.44 36.76 -7.91
N PRO A 40 3.68 36.56 -7.46
CA PRO A 40 4.75 37.52 -7.72
C PRO A 40 4.91 37.80 -9.23
N PRO A 41 5.29 39.01 -9.65
CA PRO A 41 5.35 39.38 -11.07
C PRO A 41 6.33 38.51 -11.88
N GLU A 42 7.39 38.00 -11.25
CA GLU A 42 8.44 37.22 -11.90
C GLU A 42 7.97 35.81 -12.32
N TRP A 43 6.76 35.38 -11.92
CA TRP A 43 6.25 34.03 -12.19
C TRP A 43 5.94 33.76 -13.66
N ALA A 44 5.48 34.77 -14.40
CA ALA A 44 5.26 34.67 -15.84
C ALA A 44 6.60 34.53 -16.60
N GLU A 45 7.66 35.18 -16.09
CA GLU A 45 9.01 35.11 -16.63
C GLU A 45 9.71 33.79 -16.25
N MET A 46 9.28 33.14 -15.16
CA MET A 46 9.84 31.90 -14.64
C MET A 46 9.37 30.64 -15.38
N GLY A 47 8.11 30.57 -15.80
CA GLY A 47 7.68 29.52 -16.73
C GLY A 47 8.52 29.57 -18.00
N ASP A 48 8.80 30.79 -18.46
CA ASP A 48 9.72 31.06 -19.57
C ASP A 48 11.18 30.76 -19.25
N ALA A 49 11.66 30.99 -18.02
CA ALA A 49 13.04 30.71 -17.63
C ALA A 49 13.29 29.20 -17.51
N LEU A 50 12.42 28.45 -16.83
CA LEU A 50 12.46 26.98 -16.81
C LEU A 50 12.37 26.41 -18.23
N TRP A 51 11.59 27.05 -19.12
CA TRP A 51 11.48 26.72 -20.54
C TRP A 51 12.75 27.05 -21.35
N ARG A 52 13.39 28.20 -21.09
CA ARG A 52 14.52 28.74 -21.88
C ARG A 52 15.89 28.28 -21.38
N THR A 53 16.03 27.86 -20.12
CA THR A 53 17.31 27.43 -19.55
C THR A 53 17.82 26.19 -20.29
N PRO A 54 18.97 26.28 -20.98
CA PRO A 54 19.53 25.16 -21.72
C PRO A 54 19.76 23.96 -20.81
N ARG A 55 19.52 22.75 -21.35
CA ARG A 55 19.63 21.44 -20.67
C ARG A 55 20.93 21.27 -19.86
N ALA A 56 22.03 21.88 -20.30
CA ALA A 56 23.36 21.80 -19.70
C ALA A 56 23.63 22.78 -18.54
N SER A 57 22.68 23.67 -18.21
CA SER A 57 22.86 24.74 -17.20
C SER A 57 21.95 24.60 -15.99
N ARG A 58 21.18 23.50 -15.89
CA ARG A 58 20.37 23.17 -14.71
C ARG A 58 21.21 22.45 -13.65
N HIS A 59 22.30 23.09 -13.23
CA HIS A 59 23.11 22.71 -12.07
C HIS A 59 22.95 23.78 -10.99
N LEU A 60 22.94 23.39 -9.71
CA LEU A 60 22.95 24.29 -8.53
C LEU A 60 24.36 24.88 -8.31
N GLY A 61 25.01 25.34 -9.39
CA GLY A 61 26.37 25.90 -9.37
C GLY A 61 26.50 27.11 -10.30
N PRO A 62 27.44 28.03 -10.03
CA PRO A 62 27.50 29.31 -10.71
C PRO A 62 27.92 29.11 -12.18
N VAL A 63 27.00 29.43 -13.09
CA VAL A 63 27.30 29.72 -14.50
C VAL A 63 27.05 31.23 -14.67
N GLU A 64 27.97 31.91 -15.35
CA GLU A 64 27.95 33.37 -15.52
C GLU A 64 26.61 33.88 -16.06
N GLY A 65 25.94 34.72 -15.27
CA GLY A 65 24.75 35.48 -15.65
C GLY A 65 23.42 34.80 -15.29
N GLU A 66 22.94 35.11 -14.08
CA GLU A 66 21.62 34.75 -13.50
C GLU A 66 21.47 33.29 -12.99
N THR A 67 21.71 33.12 -11.69
CA THR A 67 21.43 31.87 -10.95
C THR A 67 19.94 31.71 -10.70
N PHE A 68 19.32 30.67 -11.27
CA PHE A 68 17.95 30.28 -10.95
C PHE A 68 17.94 29.34 -9.73
N ASP A 69 17.37 29.79 -8.62
CA ASP A 69 17.22 28.99 -7.39
C ASP A 69 15.78 28.48 -7.27
N ALA A 70 15.57 27.21 -7.64
CA ALA A 70 14.26 26.56 -7.52
C ALA A 70 13.79 26.41 -6.06
N ALA A 71 14.71 26.40 -5.09
CA ALA A 71 14.35 26.36 -3.69
C ALA A 71 13.76 27.70 -3.26
N ASP A 72 14.43 28.83 -3.56
CA ASP A 72 13.90 30.18 -3.29
C ASP A 72 12.54 30.39 -3.95
N LEU A 73 12.38 29.93 -5.18
CA LEU A 73 11.10 29.99 -5.87
C LEU A 73 10.02 29.13 -5.19
N GLY A 74 10.35 27.88 -4.89
CA GLY A 74 9.48 26.95 -4.19
C GLY A 74 9.03 27.48 -2.83
N HIS A 75 9.95 28.17 -2.13
CA HIS A 75 9.69 28.89 -0.90
C HIS A 75 8.69 30.02 -1.12
N ARG A 76 8.90 30.89 -2.10
CA ARG A 76 7.99 32.02 -2.38
C ARG A 76 6.58 31.57 -2.74
N LEU A 77 6.44 30.50 -3.53
CA LEU A 77 5.12 29.94 -3.86
C LEU A 77 4.42 29.37 -2.63
N TYR A 78 5.19 28.64 -1.83
CA TYR A 78 4.68 28.05 -0.60
C TYR A 78 4.24 29.14 0.37
N ASP A 79 5.06 30.17 0.58
CA ASP A 79 4.76 31.26 1.50
C ASP A 79 3.57 32.10 1.01
N ALA A 80 3.37 32.24 -0.30
CA ALA A 80 2.18 32.90 -0.85
C ALA A 80 0.89 32.10 -0.56
N VAL A 81 0.91 30.78 -0.79
CA VAL A 81 -0.31 29.94 -0.77
C VAL A 81 -0.60 29.33 0.60
N PHE A 82 0.44 29.03 1.38
CA PHE A 82 0.37 28.44 2.71
C PHE A 82 0.72 29.44 3.81
N ALA A 83 0.58 30.74 3.55
CA ALA A 83 0.64 31.75 4.60
C ALA A 83 -0.46 31.57 5.66
N GLY A 84 -0.17 32.03 6.87
CA GLY A 84 -1.15 32.17 7.96
C GLY A 84 -1.88 30.88 8.32
N GLU A 85 -3.22 30.91 8.23
CA GLU A 85 -4.08 29.81 8.67
C GLU A 85 -3.92 28.56 7.79
N VAL A 86 -3.69 28.72 6.48
CA VAL A 86 -3.56 27.59 5.54
C VAL A 86 -2.30 26.77 5.84
N GLY A 87 -1.16 27.42 6.11
CA GLY A 87 0.06 26.71 6.52
C GLY A 87 -0.08 26.02 7.87
N THR A 88 -0.70 26.70 8.83
CA THR A 88 -0.99 26.14 10.16
C THR A 88 -1.91 24.91 10.05
N SER A 89 -2.91 24.98 9.17
CA SER A 89 -3.82 23.89 8.84
C SER A 89 -3.08 22.69 8.23
N LEU A 90 -2.17 22.92 7.28
CA LEU A 90 -1.37 21.85 6.66
C LEU A 90 -0.57 21.07 7.72
N VAL A 91 0.15 21.77 8.60
CA VAL A 91 0.97 21.13 9.65
C VAL A 91 0.11 20.27 10.58
N ARG A 92 -1.02 20.81 11.06
CA ARG A 92 -1.95 20.08 11.93
C ARG A 92 -2.51 18.82 11.28
N ASN A 93 -2.84 18.90 9.99
CA ASN A 93 -3.36 17.77 9.24
C ASN A 93 -2.29 16.72 8.93
N LEU A 94 -1.03 17.12 8.75
CA LEU A 94 0.10 16.20 8.62
C LEU A 94 0.32 15.39 9.90
N GLU A 95 0.29 16.06 11.06
CA GLU A 95 0.36 15.40 12.37
C GLU A 95 -0.81 14.43 12.57
N ARG A 96 -2.04 14.87 12.27
CA ARG A 96 -3.25 14.03 12.40
C ARG A 96 -3.22 12.80 11.51
N ALA A 97 -2.65 12.91 10.31
CA ALA A 97 -2.56 11.83 9.35
C ALA A 97 -1.31 10.94 9.53
N ASN A 98 -0.53 11.12 10.61
CA ASN A 98 0.76 10.45 10.82
C ASN A 98 1.68 10.55 9.59
N GLY A 99 1.69 11.73 8.96
CA GLY A 99 2.45 12.02 7.76
C GLY A 99 1.85 11.50 6.45
N ARG A 100 0.78 10.67 6.44
CA ARG A 100 0.14 10.15 5.21
C ARG A 100 -0.99 11.06 4.73
N LEU A 101 -0.63 12.22 4.20
CA LEU A 101 -1.57 13.26 3.77
C LEU A 101 -1.42 13.57 2.27
N ARG A 102 -2.41 13.18 1.47
CA ARG A 102 -2.47 13.54 0.05
C ARG A 102 -2.84 15.01 -0.10
N ILE A 103 -2.00 15.78 -0.77
CA ILE A 103 -2.26 17.19 -1.06
C ILE A 103 -2.90 17.28 -2.45
N ILE A 104 -4.14 17.75 -2.49
CA ILE A 104 -4.95 17.86 -3.70
C ILE A 104 -5.12 19.34 -4.01
N LEU A 105 -4.46 19.81 -5.06
CA LEU A 105 -4.62 21.17 -5.58
C LEU A 105 -5.81 21.20 -6.55
N ARG A 106 -6.82 22.01 -6.23
CA ARG A 106 -7.96 22.31 -7.10
C ARG A 106 -7.87 23.76 -7.56
N LEU A 107 -8.04 23.98 -8.85
CA LEU A 107 -8.13 25.30 -9.45
C LEU A 107 -9.56 25.52 -9.95
N ASP A 108 -10.16 26.65 -9.62
CA ASP A 108 -11.49 27.02 -10.11
C ASP A 108 -11.48 27.26 -11.63
N LYS A 109 -12.68 27.22 -12.23
CA LYS A 109 -12.85 27.40 -13.67
C LYS A 109 -12.32 28.76 -14.12
N GLY A 110 -11.51 28.74 -15.19
CA GLY A 110 -10.95 29.96 -15.79
C GLY A 110 -9.54 30.31 -15.31
N LEU A 111 -8.98 29.58 -14.35
CA LEU A 111 -7.59 29.76 -13.88
C LEU A 111 -6.59 28.90 -14.66
N ALA A 112 -6.68 28.88 -15.99
CA ALA A 112 -5.81 28.05 -16.85
C ALA A 112 -4.32 28.43 -16.69
N ASP A 113 -4.02 29.72 -16.55
CA ASP A 113 -2.65 30.21 -16.37
C ASP A 113 -2.00 29.66 -15.09
N LEU A 114 -2.80 29.45 -14.03
CA LEU A 114 -2.31 28.85 -12.78
C LEU A 114 -2.01 27.38 -12.95
N ALA A 115 -2.68 26.69 -13.87
CA ALA A 115 -2.40 25.28 -14.15
C ALA A 115 -1.01 25.09 -14.77
N ALA A 116 -0.45 26.10 -15.44
CA ALA A 116 0.90 26.03 -16.00
C ALA A 116 2.01 26.22 -14.96
N LEU A 117 1.68 26.71 -13.75
CA LEU A 117 2.67 26.92 -12.70
C LEU A 117 3.26 25.59 -12.22
N PRO A 118 4.54 25.55 -11.83
CA PRO A 118 5.22 24.32 -11.45
C PRO A 118 5.03 24.05 -9.95
N TRP A 119 3.79 23.76 -9.57
CA TRP A 119 3.35 23.51 -8.19
C TRP A 119 4.15 22.43 -7.46
N GLU A 120 4.79 21.52 -8.20
CA GLU A 120 5.64 20.46 -7.67
C GLU A 120 6.86 21.00 -6.90
N PHE A 121 7.31 22.22 -7.19
CA PHE A 121 8.40 22.86 -6.47
C PHE A 121 8.02 23.48 -5.13
N LEU A 122 6.75 23.40 -4.69
CA LEU A 122 6.35 23.89 -3.37
C LEU A 122 7.28 23.37 -2.26
N TYR A 123 8.03 24.30 -1.65
CA TYR A 123 8.99 24.00 -0.59
C TYR A 123 8.50 24.58 0.73
N SER A 124 8.26 23.71 1.70
CA SER A 124 7.83 24.13 3.03
C SER A 124 9.03 24.56 3.88
N SER A 125 9.12 25.85 4.20
CA SER A 125 10.12 26.39 5.14
C SER A 125 10.01 25.74 6.53
N HIS A 126 8.79 25.41 6.95
CA HIS A 126 8.52 24.76 8.23
C HIS A 126 9.02 23.30 8.26
N LEU A 127 8.70 22.52 7.22
CA LEU A 127 9.11 21.11 7.12
C LEU A 127 10.54 20.93 6.59
N LYS A 128 11.15 22.00 6.07
CA LYS A 128 12.46 22.03 5.41
C LYS A 128 12.59 20.98 4.30
N ARG A 129 11.54 20.86 3.48
CA ARG A 129 11.51 19.94 2.33
C ARG A 129 10.50 20.36 1.28
N TYR A 130 10.73 19.91 0.05
CA TYR A 130 9.71 19.88 -1.00
C TYR A 130 8.55 18.95 -0.64
N LEU A 131 7.34 19.33 -1.01
CA LEU A 131 6.15 18.52 -0.73
C LEU A 131 5.96 17.37 -1.73
N ALA A 132 6.29 17.58 -3.01
CA ALA A 132 5.93 16.68 -4.11
C ALA A 132 6.80 15.40 -4.29
N PRO A 133 8.13 15.39 -4.05
CA PRO A 133 8.96 14.17 -4.17
C PRO A 133 8.84 13.31 -2.90
N SER A 134 7.61 12.93 -2.55
CA SER A 134 7.28 12.30 -1.27
C SER A 134 6.13 11.30 -1.42
N VAL A 135 6.30 10.13 -0.79
CA VAL A 135 5.22 9.14 -0.64
C VAL A 135 4.38 9.40 0.61
N GLU A 136 4.79 10.32 1.47
CA GLU A 136 4.03 10.76 2.64
C GLU A 136 3.01 11.82 2.22
N THR A 137 3.43 12.72 1.33
CA THR A 137 2.67 13.87 0.86
C THR A 137 2.48 13.84 -0.66
N PRO A 138 1.85 12.80 -1.23
CA PRO A 138 1.66 12.74 -2.67
C PRO A 138 0.83 13.93 -3.14
N PHE A 139 1.31 14.57 -4.20
CA PHE A 139 0.77 15.83 -4.72
C PHE A 139 0.01 15.60 -6.03
N VAL A 140 -1.26 16.03 -6.07
CA VAL A 140 -2.18 15.79 -7.19
C VAL A 140 -2.82 17.09 -7.64
N ARG A 141 -2.85 17.33 -8.95
CA ARG A 141 -3.65 18.38 -9.57
C ARG A 141 -5.03 17.83 -9.91
N TYR A 142 -6.08 18.38 -9.32
CA TYR A 142 -7.46 17.90 -9.50
C TYR A 142 -8.25 18.88 -10.36
N LEU A 143 -8.92 18.34 -11.38
CA LEU A 143 -9.73 19.09 -12.34
C LEU A 143 -11.21 18.84 -12.08
N GLU A 144 -11.98 19.91 -11.89
CA GLU A 144 -13.42 19.82 -11.63
C GLU A 144 -14.20 19.59 -12.93
N VAL A 145 -14.92 18.48 -13.00
CA VAL A 145 -15.74 18.10 -14.16
C VAL A 145 -17.14 17.68 -13.67
N ALA A 146 -18.19 18.09 -14.39
CA ALA A 146 -19.58 17.93 -13.96
C ALA A 146 -20.02 16.46 -13.80
N GLN A 147 -19.39 15.51 -14.50
CA GLN A 147 -19.65 14.07 -14.38
C GLN A 147 -18.39 13.25 -14.76
N GLY A 148 -18.16 12.13 -14.07
CA GLY A 148 -17.15 11.15 -14.47
C GLY A 148 -16.90 10.05 -13.44
N GLY A 149 -16.69 8.80 -13.91
CA GLY A 149 -16.49 7.62 -13.07
C GLY A 149 -15.15 7.58 -12.30
N ARG A 150 -15.13 6.98 -11.10
CA ARG A 150 -13.92 6.81 -10.28
C ARG A 150 -12.91 5.87 -10.96
N MET A 151 -11.60 6.04 -10.70
CA MET A 151 -10.62 5.02 -11.06
C MET A 151 -10.91 3.79 -10.20
N GLN A 152 -11.46 2.74 -10.81
CA GLN A 152 -11.67 1.47 -10.12
C GLN A 152 -10.39 0.62 -10.27
N PRO A 153 -9.81 0.13 -9.15
CA PRO A 153 -8.68 -0.78 -9.21
C PRO A 153 -9.00 -2.02 -10.03
N VAL A 154 -8.02 -2.55 -10.75
CA VAL A 154 -8.17 -3.78 -11.53
C VAL A 154 -7.31 -4.89 -10.95
N ALA A 155 -7.81 -6.12 -11.05
CA ALA A 155 -7.03 -7.30 -10.69
C ALA A 155 -5.82 -7.45 -11.64
N PRO A 156 -4.66 -7.92 -11.15
CA PRO A 156 -3.52 -8.21 -12.02
C PRO A 156 -3.83 -9.27 -13.10
N PRO A 157 -3.15 -9.22 -14.27
CA PRO A 157 -2.10 -8.28 -14.61
C PRO A 157 -2.63 -6.92 -15.10
N LEU A 158 -1.96 -5.84 -14.68
CA LEU A 158 -2.13 -4.52 -15.25
C LEU A 158 -1.59 -4.51 -16.69
N VAL A 159 -2.50 -4.49 -17.66
CA VAL A 159 -2.19 -4.36 -19.08
C VAL A 159 -1.84 -2.91 -19.45
N VAL A 160 -0.60 -2.70 -19.90
CA VAL A 160 -0.04 -1.42 -20.35
C VAL A 160 0.23 -1.50 -21.85
N LEU A 161 -0.40 -0.62 -22.62
CA LEU A 161 -0.13 -0.45 -24.05
C LEU A 161 0.95 0.61 -24.24
N GLY A 162 2.11 0.23 -24.78
CA GLY A 162 3.16 1.15 -25.21
C GLY A 162 2.92 1.59 -26.65
N VAL A 163 2.64 2.88 -26.86
CA VAL A 163 2.49 3.53 -28.16
C VAL A 163 3.74 4.36 -28.42
N LEU A 164 4.62 3.87 -29.28
CA LEU A 164 5.95 4.44 -29.53
C LEU A 164 5.95 5.13 -30.89
N SER A 165 6.05 6.46 -30.89
CA SER A 165 6.03 7.30 -32.08
C SER A 165 7.42 7.88 -32.36
N ASN A 166 7.98 7.56 -33.51
CA ASN A 166 9.26 8.10 -33.98
C ASN A 166 9.22 8.36 -35.51
N PRO A 167 8.35 9.27 -35.98
CA PRO A 167 8.15 9.49 -37.41
C PRO A 167 9.41 10.00 -38.11
N ALA A 168 9.51 9.74 -39.41
CA ALA A 168 10.60 10.27 -40.23
C ALA A 168 10.52 11.81 -40.34
N GLY A 169 11.67 12.48 -40.39
CA GLY A 169 11.75 13.93 -40.64
C GLY A 169 11.53 14.84 -39.43
N VAL A 170 11.35 14.27 -38.23
CA VAL A 170 11.41 15.00 -36.95
C VAL A 170 12.66 14.61 -36.16
N GLU A 171 12.94 15.32 -35.07
CA GLU A 171 14.06 14.99 -34.18
C GLU A 171 13.89 13.57 -33.62
N PRO A 172 14.85 12.66 -33.85
CA PRO A 172 14.69 11.25 -33.51
C PRO A 172 14.74 11.03 -32.00
N LEU A 173 13.84 10.19 -31.50
CA LEU A 173 13.81 9.74 -30.10
C LEU A 173 14.29 8.28 -30.00
N ASP A 174 14.99 7.92 -28.91
CA ASP A 174 15.35 6.52 -28.59
C ASP A 174 14.14 5.77 -27.99
N VAL A 175 13.03 5.72 -28.73
CA VAL A 175 11.77 5.10 -28.25
C VAL A 175 11.95 3.61 -27.95
N ASP A 176 12.78 2.93 -28.73
CA ASP A 176 13.08 1.50 -28.55
C ASP A 176 13.91 1.27 -27.28
N GLY A 177 14.92 2.09 -27.03
CA GLY A 177 15.71 2.02 -25.79
C GLY A 177 14.89 2.39 -24.56
N GLU A 178 14.03 3.42 -24.63
CA GLU A 178 13.08 3.73 -23.56
C GLU A 178 12.18 2.54 -23.24
N TRP A 179 11.57 1.94 -24.27
CA TRP A 179 10.65 0.82 -24.07
C TRP A 179 11.37 -0.44 -23.56
N ALA A 180 12.55 -0.76 -24.08
CA ALA A 180 13.35 -1.89 -23.61
C ALA A 180 13.68 -1.78 -22.12
N ARG A 181 13.97 -0.56 -21.64
CA ARG A 181 14.27 -0.32 -20.23
C ARG A 181 13.01 -0.33 -19.36
N VAL A 182 11.85 0.10 -19.87
CA VAL A 182 10.56 -0.11 -19.19
C VAL A 182 10.27 -1.61 -19.04
N GLN A 183 10.55 -2.41 -20.08
CA GLN A 183 10.43 -3.86 -20.03
C GLN A 183 11.37 -4.49 -19.00
N GLU A 184 12.63 -4.04 -18.95
CA GLU A 184 13.61 -4.47 -17.96
C GLU A 184 13.14 -4.12 -16.53
N ALA A 185 12.68 -2.88 -16.33
CA ALA A 185 12.21 -2.38 -15.03
C ALA A 185 11.07 -3.23 -14.45
N VAL A 186 10.17 -3.73 -15.30
CA VAL A 186 9.05 -4.57 -14.85
C VAL A 186 9.32 -6.06 -14.94
N SER A 187 10.46 -6.49 -15.50
CA SER A 187 10.78 -7.91 -15.69
C SER A 187 10.84 -8.68 -14.38
N GLY A 188 11.35 -8.06 -13.31
CA GLY A 188 11.40 -8.63 -11.96
C GLY A 188 10.07 -8.62 -11.21
N LEU A 189 9.03 -7.99 -11.76
CA LEU A 189 7.69 -7.87 -11.15
C LEU A 189 6.77 -9.03 -11.55
N GLY A 190 7.16 -9.81 -12.56
CA GLY A 190 6.39 -10.94 -13.11
C GLY A 190 5.27 -10.52 -14.05
N LYS A 191 5.06 -11.30 -15.13
CA LYS A 191 4.02 -11.04 -16.16
C LYS A 191 2.59 -11.15 -15.61
N GLU A 192 2.43 -11.78 -14.46
CA GLU A 192 1.20 -11.88 -13.69
C GLU A 192 0.81 -10.56 -13.02
N ARG A 193 1.76 -9.61 -12.83
CA ARG A 193 1.49 -8.30 -12.23
C ARG A 193 1.31 -7.20 -13.26
N ILE A 194 2.24 -7.08 -14.21
CA ILE A 194 2.21 -6.07 -15.26
C ILE A 194 2.45 -6.77 -16.60
N ARG A 195 1.55 -6.53 -17.56
CA ARG A 195 1.69 -7.02 -18.93
C ARG A 195 1.89 -5.84 -19.86
N LEU A 196 3.09 -5.74 -20.43
CA LEU A 196 3.42 -4.73 -21.43
C LEU A 196 3.11 -5.25 -22.83
N GLU A 197 2.43 -4.43 -23.63
CA GLU A 197 2.11 -4.73 -25.04
C GLU A 197 2.50 -3.52 -25.90
N ARG A 198 3.37 -3.72 -26.89
CA ARG A 198 3.75 -2.66 -27.83
C ARG A 198 2.72 -2.55 -28.95
N VAL A 199 2.36 -1.33 -29.30
CA VAL A 199 1.43 -0.99 -30.38
C VAL A 199 2.09 0.04 -31.29
N PRO A 200 2.03 -0.13 -32.63
CA PRO A 200 2.47 0.91 -33.57
C PRO A 200 1.75 2.23 -33.30
N ALA A 201 2.45 3.36 -33.42
CA ALA A 201 1.88 4.69 -33.22
C ALA A 201 1.07 5.18 -34.42
N THR A 202 0.24 4.32 -35.02
CA THR A 202 -0.74 4.71 -36.04
C THR A 202 -2.14 4.69 -35.44
N TRP A 203 -3.04 5.54 -35.98
CA TRP A 203 -4.44 5.56 -35.56
C TRP A 203 -5.09 4.18 -35.70
N THR A 204 -4.90 3.53 -36.86
CA THR A 204 -5.47 2.23 -37.19
C THR A 204 -5.04 1.15 -36.21
N ALA A 205 -3.75 1.03 -35.94
CA ALA A 205 -3.22 -0.01 -35.06
C ALA A 205 -3.67 0.17 -33.61
N LEU A 206 -3.70 1.42 -33.13
CA LEU A 206 -4.20 1.71 -31.79
C LEU A 206 -5.70 1.42 -31.66
N GLN A 207 -6.50 1.82 -32.66
CA GLN A 207 -7.94 1.51 -32.69
C GLN A 207 -8.20 0.00 -32.72
N ASP A 208 -7.45 -0.74 -33.54
CA ASP A 208 -7.54 -2.20 -33.63
C ASP A 208 -7.21 -2.87 -32.30
N ARG A 209 -6.19 -2.38 -31.58
CA ARG A 209 -5.82 -2.93 -30.28
C ARG A 209 -6.85 -2.59 -29.20
N LEU A 210 -7.32 -1.34 -29.14
CA LEU A 210 -8.30 -0.89 -28.16
C LEU A 210 -9.64 -1.62 -28.31
N ARG A 211 -10.06 -1.94 -29.54
CA ARG A 211 -11.27 -2.73 -29.81
C ARG A 211 -11.26 -4.12 -29.16
N ARG A 212 -10.09 -4.68 -28.84
CA ARG A 212 -9.98 -5.97 -28.14
C ARG A 212 -10.32 -5.87 -26.63
N GLY A 213 -10.53 -4.66 -26.10
CA GLY A 213 -10.77 -4.37 -24.69
C GLY A 213 -9.52 -4.53 -23.82
N ASN A 214 -9.69 -4.54 -22.49
CA ASN A 214 -8.71 -4.92 -21.46
C ASN A 214 -7.43 -4.06 -21.30
N ALA A 215 -7.34 -2.91 -21.97
CA ALA A 215 -6.22 -1.99 -21.79
C ALA A 215 -6.48 -1.07 -20.59
N HIS A 216 -5.58 -1.07 -19.60
CA HIS A 216 -5.75 -0.29 -18.38
C HIS A 216 -4.90 0.98 -18.37
N VAL A 217 -3.70 0.89 -18.96
CA VAL A 217 -2.78 2.02 -19.12
C VAL A 217 -2.43 2.16 -20.59
N LEU A 218 -2.45 3.40 -21.08
CA LEU A 218 -1.85 3.76 -22.36
C LEU A 218 -0.62 4.61 -22.09
N HIS A 219 0.57 4.08 -22.39
CA HIS A 219 1.85 4.76 -22.28
C HIS A 219 2.27 5.22 -23.66
N PHE A 220 2.16 6.52 -23.92
CA PHE A 220 2.63 7.14 -25.15
C PHE A 220 4.07 7.62 -24.97
N ILE A 221 4.94 7.27 -25.93
CA ILE A 221 6.31 7.78 -26.07
C ILE A 221 6.41 8.47 -27.43
N GLY A 222 6.68 9.76 -27.46
CA GLY A 222 6.78 10.50 -28.73
C GLY A 222 6.66 12.00 -28.55
N HIS A 223 6.58 12.76 -29.63
CA HIS A 223 6.45 14.21 -29.55
C HIS A 223 5.02 14.69 -29.33
N GLY A 224 4.88 15.89 -28.78
CA GLY A 224 3.61 16.60 -28.68
C GLY A 224 3.78 18.07 -29.06
N VAL A 225 2.72 18.68 -29.59
CA VAL A 225 2.62 20.13 -29.81
C VAL A 225 1.41 20.73 -29.09
N PHE A 226 1.45 22.03 -28.80
CA PHE A 226 0.33 22.80 -28.27
C PHE A 226 0.14 24.05 -29.11
N ASP A 227 -1.11 24.37 -29.40
CA ASP A 227 -1.47 25.60 -30.08
C ASP A 227 -2.15 26.55 -29.07
N ASP A 228 -1.43 27.61 -28.70
CA ASP A 228 -1.89 28.66 -27.77
C ASP A 228 -3.11 29.43 -28.31
N GLN A 229 -3.29 29.51 -29.63
CA GLN A 229 -4.40 30.25 -30.23
C GLN A 229 -5.71 29.47 -30.14
N THR A 230 -5.63 28.15 -30.35
CA THR A 230 -6.79 27.26 -30.29
C THR A 230 -6.93 26.57 -28.93
N ASN A 231 -5.98 26.77 -28.02
CA ASN A 231 -5.86 26.11 -26.72
C ASN A 231 -5.96 24.58 -26.86
N GLN A 232 -5.35 24.01 -27.92
CA GLN A 232 -5.49 22.61 -28.29
C GLN A 232 -4.13 21.90 -28.27
N GLY A 233 -4.03 20.85 -27.46
CA GLY A 233 -2.88 19.96 -27.46
C GLY A 233 -3.01 18.86 -28.53
N SER A 234 -1.89 18.46 -29.13
CA SER A 234 -1.83 17.36 -30.10
C SER A 234 -0.63 16.45 -29.88
N LEU A 235 -0.83 15.15 -30.09
CA LEU A 235 0.20 14.11 -30.08
C LEU A 235 0.68 13.83 -31.50
N LEU A 236 1.99 13.67 -31.68
CA LEU A 236 2.57 13.32 -32.97
C LEU A 236 2.56 11.79 -33.13
N PHE A 237 1.76 11.30 -34.06
CA PHE A 237 1.67 9.89 -34.45
C PHE A 237 2.36 9.67 -35.81
N GLU A 238 2.34 8.44 -36.28
CA GLU A 238 2.79 8.03 -37.61
C GLU A 238 1.58 7.73 -38.50
N ASP A 239 1.68 8.06 -39.79
CA ASP A 239 0.80 7.49 -40.80
C ASP A 239 1.31 6.12 -41.27
N GLU A 240 0.57 5.46 -42.17
CA GLU A 240 0.92 4.14 -42.70
C GLU A 240 2.25 4.12 -43.50
N THR A 241 2.84 5.28 -43.79
CA THR A 241 4.14 5.45 -44.47
C THR A 241 5.27 5.87 -43.51
N GLY A 242 5.00 5.99 -42.20
CA GLY A 242 5.96 6.42 -41.18
C GLY A 242 6.19 7.94 -41.15
N GLN A 243 5.33 8.73 -41.80
CA GLN A 243 5.40 10.19 -41.77
C GLN A 243 4.63 10.77 -40.57
N PRO A 244 5.01 11.95 -40.09
CA PRO A 244 4.38 12.57 -38.93
C PRO A 244 2.92 12.94 -39.20
N THR A 245 2.02 12.54 -38.29
CA THR A 245 0.60 12.92 -38.32
C THR A 245 0.17 13.46 -36.95
N LEU A 246 -0.44 14.64 -36.92
CA LEU A 246 -0.90 15.24 -35.66
C LEU A 246 -2.31 14.74 -35.29
N ILE A 247 -2.44 14.28 -34.05
CA ILE A 247 -3.71 13.87 -33.46
C ILE A 247 -4.01 14.80 -32.30
N SER A 248 -4.99 15.68 -32.46
CA SER A 248 -5.44 16.55 -31.38
C SER A 248 -6.06 15.76 -30.23
N ALA A 249 -6.05 16.34 -29.03
CA ALA A 249 -6.66 15.74 -27.84
C ALA A 249 -8.14 15.38 -28.08
N ASP A 250 -8.90 16.21 -28.81
CA ASP A 250 -10.30 15.92 -29.16
C ASP A 250 -10.45 14.68 -30.04
N ARG A 251 -9.57 14.52 -31.04
CA ARG A 251 -9.54 13.30 -31.87
C ARG A 251 -9.10 12.10 -31.06
N PHE A 252 -8.09 12.27 -30.22
CA PHE A 252 -7.58 11.21 -29.37
C PHE A 252 -8.64 10.74 -28.36
N LYS A 253 -9.45 11.66 -27.82
CA LYS A 253 -10.61 11.34 -26.98
C LYS A 253 -11.61 10.44 -27.70
N VAL A 254 -11.94 10.71 -28.97
CA VAL A 254 -12.87 9.86 -29.74
C VAL A 254 -12.38 8.41 -29.76
N LEU A 255 -11.06 8.21 -29.82
CA LEU A 255 -10.46 6.88 -29.76
C LEU A 255 -10.59 6.22 -28.38
N LEU A 256 -10.52 7.00 -27.30
CA LEU A 256 -10.55 6.52 -25.91
C LEU A 256 -11.95 6.46 -25.29
N HIS A 257 -12.96 7.08 -25.91
CA HIS A 257 -14.30 7.26 -25.34
C HIS A 257 -14.96 5.94 -24.93
N ASP A 258 -14.81 4.90 -25.75
CA ASP A 258 -15.46 3.59 -25.53
C ASP A 258 -14.56 2.61 -24.75
N GLN A 259 -13.47 3.10 -24.15
CA GLN A 259 -12.49 2.27 -23.44
C GLN A 259 -12.81 2.22 -21.95
N ALA A 260 -13.85 1.45 -21.60
CA ALA A 260 -14.33 1.32 -20.22
C ALA A 260 -13.29 0.79 -19.23
N ASP A 261 -12.24 0.09 -19.69
CA ASP A 261 -11.16 -0.46 -18.88
C ASP A 261 -9.97 0.49 -18.70
N LEU A 262 -9.88 1.56 -19.49
CA LEU A 262 -8.78 2.51 -19.41
C LEU A 262 -8.87 3.31 -18.10
N ARG A 263 -7.76 3.38 -17.38
CA ARG A 263 -7.66 4.04 -16.07
C ARG A 263 -6.65 5.18 -16.09
N LEU A 264 -5.55 4.99 -16.81
CA LEU A 264 -4.43 5.91 -16.81
C LEU A 264 -3.92 6.11 -18.24
N VAL A 265 -3.63 7.37 -18.59
CA VAL A 265 -2.76 7.67 -19.72
C VAL A 265 -1.44 8.21 -19.18
N PHE A 266 -0.32 7.67 -19.65
CA PHE A 266 1.01 8.12 -19.32
C PHE A 266 1.60 8.74 -20.59
N LEU A 267 1.75 10.06 -20.61
CA LEU A 267 2.34 10.81 -21.70
C LEU A 267 3.81 11.09 -21.35
N ASN A 268 4.70 10.27 -21.90
CA ASN A 268 6.13 10.33 -21.66
C ASN A 268 6.84 10.85 -22.92
N ALA A 269 7.58 11.95 -22.82
CA ALA A 269 8.70 12.32 -23.69
C ALA A 269 9.07 13.80 -23.49
N CYS A 270 10.34 14.14 -23.79
CA CYS A 270 10.72 15.27 -24.66
C CYS A 270 12.26 15.45 -24.75
N GLU A 271 12.94 14.80 -25.72
CA GLU A 271 14.06 15.40 -26.44
C GLU A 271 13.64 15.74 -27.88
N GLY A 272 13.25 17.00 -28.11
CA GLY A 272 13.40 17.60 -29.43
C GLY A 272 12.62 18.88 -29.68
N ALA A 273 13.15 20.02 -29.23
CA ALA A 273 12.78 21.33 -29.73
C ALA A 273 13.84 22.36 -29.35
N LYS A 274 14.73 22.69 -30.28
CA LYS A 274 15.26 24.06 -30.36
C LYS A 274 14.17 24.93 -30.97
N GLY A 275 13.55 25.78 -30.17
CA GLY A 275 12.85 26.98 -30.63
C GLY A 275 11.33 26.86 -30.73
N GLY A 276 10.65 27.49 -29.78
CA GLY A 276 9.21 27.73 -29.76
C GLY A 276 8.66 27.61 -28.33
N ARG A 277 7.74 28.47 -27.91
CA ARG A 277 6.84 28.22 -26.77
C ARG A 277 5.73 27.32 -27.31
N SER A 278 5.63 26.07 -26.86
CA SER A 278 4.43 25.25 -27.04
C SER A 278 4.42 24.07 -26.07
N ASP A 279 3.63 24.21 -25.00
CA ASP A 279 3.45 23.26 -23.89
C ASP A 279 2.49 22.10 -24.25
N SER A 280 2.95 21.02 -24.87
CA SER A 280 2.01 20.01 -25.38
C SER A 280 1.36 19.11 -24.35
N PHE A 281 2.14 18.43 -23.52
CA PHE A 281 1.62 17.24 -22.83
C PHE A 281 0.74 17.57 -21.62
N ALA A 282 1.05 18.62 -20.86
CA ALA A 282 0.20 19.05 -19.75
C ALA A 282 -1.17 19.57 -20.25
N GLY A 283 -1.19 20.31 -21.35
CA GLY A 283 -2.42 20.76 -22.02
C GLY A 283 -3.25 19.59 -22.54
N VAL A 284 -2.64 18.63 -23.25
CA VAL A 284 -3.30 17.37 -23.66
C VAL A 284 -3.84 16.62 -22.44
N ALA A 285 -3.05 16.49 -21.37
CA ALA A 285 -3.43 15.76 -20.17
C ALA A 285 -4.65 16.36 -19.47
N GLN A 286 -4.66 17.68 -19.31
CA GLN A 286 -5.80 18.40 -18.75
C GLN A 286 -7.06 18.17 -19.58
N GLN A 287 -6.97 18.26 -20.90
CA GLN A 287 -8.09 18.00 -21.80
C GLN A 287 -8.59 16.55 -21.69
N LEU A 288 -7.69 15.57 -21.68
CA LEU A 288 -8.05 14.16 -21.55
C LEU A 288 -8.77 13.87 -20.22
N VAL A 289 -8.34 14.45 -19.10
CA VAL A 289 -9.03 14.29 -17.80
C VAL A 289 -10.39 14.97 -17.80
N GLN A 290 -10.47 16.22 -18.30
CA GLN A 290 -11.73 16.97 -18.45
C GLN A 290 -12.74 16.25 -19.34
N GLN A 291 -12.26 15.42 -20.26
CA GLN A 291 -13.07 14.73 -21.25
C GLN A 291 -13.35 13.25 -20.92
N GLY A 292 -12.89 12.74 -19.77
CA GLY A 292 -13.32 11.45 -19.21
C GLY A 292 -12.22 10.45 -18.88
N VAL A 293 -10.94 10.72 -19.15
CA VAL A 293 -9.85 9.83 -18.68
C VAL A 293 -9.70 9.96 -17.15
N PRO A 294 -9.61 8.87 -16.36
CA PRO A 294 -9.57 8.99 -14.89
C PRO A 294 -8.32 9.67 -14.33
N ALA A 295 -7.16 9.42 -14.93
CA ALA A 295 -5.91 10.11 -14.57
C ALA A 295 -4.97 10.18 -15.77
N VAL A 296 -4.13 11.22 -15.79
CA VAL A 296 -3.07 11.40 -16.77
C VAL A 296 -1.79 11.85 -16.07
N VAL A 297 -0.70 11.11 -16.30
CA VAL A 297 0.66 11.56 -15.99
C VAL A 297 1.24 12.18 -17.26
N ALA A 298 1.82 13.38 -17.16
CA ALA A 298 2.37 14.10 -18.30
C ALA A 298 3.62 14.89 -17.92
N MET A 299 4.46 15.21 -18.91
CA MET A 299 5.62 16.07 -18.71
C MET A 299 5.21 17.53 -18.90
N GLN A 300 5.45 18.37 -17.89
CA GLN A 300 5.24 19.82 -17.96
C GLN A 300 6.34 20.54 -18.75
N PHE A 301 7.55 19.98 -18.75
CA PHE A 301 8.78 20.54 -19.32
C PHE A 301 9.55 19.47 -20.08
N PRO A 302 10.57 19.83 -20.89
CA PRO A 302 11.48 18.85 -21.47
C PRO A 302 12.28 18.10 -20.39
N VAL A 303 12.48 16.80 -20.60
CA VAL A 303 13.25 15.89 -19.73
C VAL A 303 14.32 15.16 -20.54
N THR A 304 15.46 14.91 -19.92
CA THR A 304 16.52 14.05 -20.43
C THR A 304 16.10 12.60 -20.43
N ASP A 305 16.72 11.80 -21.30
CA ASP A 305 16.51 10.35 -21.37
C ASP A 305 16.73 9.67 -20.00
N THR A 306 17.74 10.12 -19.24
CA THR A 306 18.02 9.59 -17.91
C THR A 306 16.87 9.85 -16.94
N ALA A 307 16.29 11.05 -16.96
CA ALA A 307 15.15 11.41 -16.12
C ALA A 307 13.86 10.71 -16.57
N ALA A 308 13.56 10.66 -17.86
CA ALA A 308 12.40 9.96 -18.43
C ALA A 308 12.43 8.45 -18.16
N LEU A 309 13.63 7.87 -18.23
CA LEU A 309 13.89 6.48 -17.87
C LEU A 309 13.65 6.24 -16.38
N THR A 310 14.30 7.04 -15.53
CA THR A 310 14.19 6.90 -14.07
C THR A 310 12.74 7.05 -13.63
N LEU A 311 12.02 8.00 -14.24
CA LEU A 311 10.59 8.21 -14.04
C LEU A 311 9.81 6.93 -14.33
N SER A 312 9.89 6.41 -15.55
CA SER A 312 9.06 5.28 -15.98
C SER A 312 9.39 4.02 -15.18
N ARG A 313 10.67 3.76 -14.92
CA ARG A 313 11.13 2.60 -14.13
C ARG A 313 10.57 2.62 -12.72
N GLU A 314 10.81 3.70 -11.98
CA GLU A 314 10.40 3.76 -10.57
C GLU A 314 8.88 3.90 -10.44
N PHE A 315 8.21 4.55 -11.40
CA PHE A 315 6.75 4.61 -11.46
C PHE A 315 6.12 3.21 -11.56
N TYR A 316 6.50 2.40 -12.56
CA TYR A 316 5.91 1.06 -12.72
C TYR A 316 6.31 0.08 -11.62
N LYS A 317 7.53 0.22 -11.08
CA LYS A 317 7.95 -0.55 -9.90
C LYS A 317 7.08 -0.23 -8.69
N ALA A 318 6.89 1.07 -8.38
CA ALA A 318 6.01 1.50 -7.29
C ALA A 318 4.56 1.04 -7.49
N LEU A 319 4.03 1.11 -8.72
CA LEU A 319 2.71 0.57 -9.03
C LEU A 319 2.61 -0.93 -8.74
N ALA A 320 3.60 -1.73 -9.12
CA ALA A 320 3.62 -3.16 -8.84
C ALA A 320 3.78 -3.49 -7.35
N ASP A 321 4.41 -2.60 -6.59
CA ASP A 321 4.45 -2.62 -5.12
C ASP A 321 3.11 -2.19 -4.49
N GLY A 322 2.16 -1.75 -5.32
CA GLY A 322 0.79 -1.41 -4.96
C GLY A 322 0.55 0.04 -4.56
N TYR A 323 1.49 0.91 -4.90
CA TYR A 323 1.34 2.32 -4.61
C TYR A 323 0.21 2.88 -5.49
N PRO A 324 -0.63 3.79 -4.97
CA PRO A 324 -1.51 4.55 -5.84
C PRO A 324 -0.69 5.43 -6.80
N VAL A 325 -1.26 5.81 -7.94
CA VAL A 325 -0.58 6.51 -9.05
C VAL A 325 0.15 7.76 -8.56
N ASP A 326 -0.43 8.51 -7.65
CA ASP A 326 0.15 9.73 -7.08
C ASP A 326 1.37 9.46 -6.18
N ALA A 327 1.34 8.39 -5.38
CA ALA A 327 2.49 7.96 -4.62
C ALA A 327 3.58 7.36 -5.52
N ALA A 328 3.21 6.67 -6.60
CA ALA A 328 4.15 6.17 -7.59
C ALA A 328 4.86 7.34 -8.34
N VAL A 329 4.13 8.41 -8.68
CA VAL A 329 4.74 9.64 -9.19
C VAL A 329 5.67 10.26 -8.14
N GLY A 330 5.24 10.36 -6.88
CA GLY A 330 6.08 10.89 -5.80
C GLY A 330 7.39 10.11 -5.61
N GLU A 331 7.34 8.77 -5.70
CA GLU A 331 8.53 7.91 -5.65
C GLU A 331 9.45 8.13 -6.85
N ALA A 332 8.87 8.25 -8.05
CA ALA A 332 9.63 8.51 -9.26
C ALA A 332 10.30 9.90 -9.23
N ARG A 333 9.61 10.93 -8.75
CA ARG A 333 10.19 12.28 -8.53
C ARG A 333 11.36 12.21 -7.54
N LYS A 334 11.21 11.47 -6.44
CA LYS A 334 12.29 11.28 -5.46
C LYS A 334 13.52 10.60 -6.08
N ALA A 335 13.32 9.63 -6.97
CA ALA A 335 14.41 8.99 -7.68
C ALA A 335 15.14 9.94 -8.63
N ILE A 336 14.40 10.77 -9.39
CA ILE A 336 15.00 11.80 -10.26
C ILE A 336 15.74 12.85 -9.43
N PHE A 337 15.17 13.27 -8.28
CA PHE A 337 15.83 14.19 -7.34
C PHE A 337 17.18 13.63 -6.86
N GLY A 338 17.28 12.31 -6.67
CA GLY A 338 18.52 11.64 -6.28
C GLY A 338 19.60 11.56 -7.37
N LEU A 339 19.30 11.91 -8.62
CA LEU A 339 20.27 11.90 -9.72
C LEU A 339 21.25 13.10 -9.66
N GLY A 340 20.98 14.11 -8.83
CA GLY A 340 21.83 15.29 -8.65
C GLY A 340 21.06 16.60 -8.86
N ASP A 341 21.78 17.68 -9.19
CA ASP A 341 21.26 19.06 -9.20
C ASP A 341 20.25 19.40 -10.31
N SER A 342 19.62 18.40 -10.91
CA SER A 342 18.60 18.59 -11.94
C SER A 342 17.25 18.98 -11.33
N LEU A 343 16.57 19.94 -11.96
CA LEU A 343 15.19 20.32 -11.62
C LEU A 343 14.13 19.43 -12.30
N GLU A 344 14.55 18.40 -13.05
CA GLU A 344 13.65 17.55 -13.83
C GLU A 344 12.69 16.72 -12.98
N TRP A 345 12.94 16.58 -11.68
CA TRP A 345 12.01 15.91 -10.77
C TRP A 345 10.68 16.67 -10.61
N GLY A 346 10.65 17.98 -10.88
CA GLY A 346 9.41 18.79 -10.87
C GLY A 346 8.61 18.69 -12.17
N THR A 347 9.15 18.03 -13.20
CA THR A 347 8.56 17.96 -14.53
C THR A 347 7.36 17.00 -14.66
N PRO A 348 7.38 15.79 -14.08
CA PRO A 348 6.23 14.89 -14.15
C PRO A 348 5.08 15.47 -13.34
N VAL A 349 3.94 15.73 -13.97
CA VAL A 349 2.71 16.22 -13.33
C VAL A 349 1.62 15.15 -13.40
N LEU A 350 0.78 15.08 -12.37
CA LEU A 350 -0.36 14.17 -12.31
C LEU A 350 -1.66 14.98 -12.26
N PHE A 351 -2.46 14.82 -13.31
CA PHE A 351 -3.85 15.24 -13.32
C PHE A 351 -4.74 14.04 -12.99
N SER A 352 -5.58 14.16 -11.97
CA SER A 352 -6.50 13.08 -11.61
C SER A 352 -7.82 13.59 -11.08
N ARG A 353 -8.88 12.83 -11.37
CA ARG A 353 -10.21 13.00 -10.80
C ARG A 353 -10.58 11.89 -9.81
N SER A 354 -9.68 10.93 -9.55
CA SER A 354 -9.93 9.85 -8.60
C SER A 354 -9.52 10.25 -7.17
N PRO A 355 -10.36 9.98 -6.16
CA PRO A 355 -10.05 10.34 -4.77
C PRO A 355 -8.95 9.49 -4.14
N ASP A 356 -8.68 8.30 -4.67
CA ASP A 356 -7.73 7.31 -4.11
C ASP A 356 -6.55 6.97 -5.02
N ASN A 357 -6.66 7.24 -6.32
CA ASN A 357 -5.64 6.99 -7.36
C ASN A 357 -5.14 5.55 -7.43
N ARG A 358 -5.97 4.57 -7.04
CA ARG A 358 -5.56 3.16 -7.03
C ARG A 358 -5.81 2.50 -8.38
N LEU A 359 -4.73 2.04 -9.00
CA LEU A 359 -4.78 1.41 -10.32
C LEU A 359 -4.87 -0.12 -10.24
N ILE A 360 -4.08 -0.74 -9.35
CA ILE A 360 -4.07 -2.19 -9.15
C ILE A 360 -4.78 -2.52 -7.84
N GLU A 361 -5.69 -3.49 -7.92
CA GLU A 361 -6.13 -4.23 -6.76
C GLU A 361 -5.00 -5.17 -6.37
N LEU A 362 -4.12 -4.70 -5.47
CA LEU A 362 -3.26 -5.65 -4.80
C LEU A 362 -4.17 -6.67 -4.11
N PRO A 363 -3.84 -7.97 -4.19
CA PRO A 363 -4.38 -8.89 -3.21
C PRO A 363 -4.03 -8.28 -1.85
N THR A 364 -5.05 -7.79 -1.15
CA THR A 364 -4.97 -7.80 0.31
C THR A 364 -4.54 -9.22 0.66
N GLY A 365 -3.71 -9.38 1.69
CA GLY A 365 -3.31 -10.71 2.19
C GLY A 365 -4.47 -11.57 2.69
N ASP A 366 -5.68 -11.39 2.15
CA ASP A 366 -6.94 -12.02 2.48
C ASP A 366 -7.67 -12.60 1.25
N ALA A 367 -7.15 -12.42 0.02
CA ALA A 367 -7.82 -12.90 -1.20
C ALA A 367 -6.95 -13.85 -2.03
N ARG A 368 -6.54 -14.99 -1.43
CA ARG A 368 -6.65 -16.24 -2.21
C ARG A 368 -8.14 -16.41 -2.55
N PRO A 369 -8.53 -17.06 -3.67
CA PRO A 369 -9.94 -17.42 -3.87
C PRO A 369 -10.45 -17.98 -2.56
N THR A 370 -11.44 -17.32 -1.95
CA THR A 370 -12.00 -17.74 -0.68
C THR A 370 -12.69 -19.06 -0.97
N VAL A 371 -11.95 -20.16 -0.84
CA VAL A 371 -12.55 -21.45 -0.53
C VAL A 371 -13.45 -21.15 0.66
N PRO A 372 -14.79 -21.22 0.55
CA PRO A 372 -15.64 -20.86 1.66
C PRO A 372 -15.17 -21.62 2.90
N ARG A 373 -15.03 -20.92 4.04
CA ARG A 373 -14.66 -21.57 5.30
C ARG A 373 -15.64 -22.72 5.52
N GLN A 374 -15.13 -23.94 5.52
CA GLN A 374 -15.94 -25.11 5.80
C GLN A 374 -16.44 -25.03 7.24
N PRO A 375 -17.61 -25.59 7.57
CA PRO A 375 -18.17 -25.52 8.92
C PRO A 375 -17.27 -26.05 10.05
N PHE A 376 -16.29 -26.89 9.71
CA PHE A 376 -15.33 -27.48 10.64
C PHE A 376 -14.02 -26.67 10.79
N GLU A 377 -13.79 -25.68 9.93
CA GLU A 377 -12.56 -24.86 9.99
C GLU A 377 -12.70 -23.81 11.09
N PRO A 378 -11.69 -23.62 11.96
CA PRO A 378 -11.70 -22.54 12.94
C PRO A 378 -11.87 -21.17 12.30
N GLU A 379 -12.66 -20.30 12.93
CA GLU A 379 -12.68 -18.88 12.57
C GLU A 379 -11.31 -18.27 12.86
N THR A 380 -10.76 -17.49 11.94
CA THR A 380 -9.45 -16.86 12.10
C THR A 380 -9.52 -15.35 11.85
N VAL A 381 -8.71 -14.59 12.58
CA VAL A 381 -8.54 -13.14 12.43
C VAL A 381 -7.16 -12.81 11.87
N LEU A 382 -7.08 -11.78 11.03
CA LEU A 382 -5.82 -11.33 10.45
C LEU A 382 -4.99 -10.58 11.49
N ILE A 383 -3.76 -11.03 11.71
CA ILE A 383 -2.74 -10.30 12.46
C ILE A 383 -1.80 -9.63 11.44
N PRO A 384 -1.76 -8.29 11.38
CA PRO A 384 -1.00 -7.59 10.35
C PRO A 384 0.51 -7.78 10.52
N ALA A 385 1.24 -7.73 9.40
CA ALA A 385 2.69 -7.70 9.41
C ALA A 385 3.20 -6.46 10.16
N GLY A 386 4.36 -6.57 10.80
CA GLY A 386 5.03 -5.43 11.44
C GLY A 386 5.66 -5.75 12.78
N PRO A 387 6.35 -4.75 13.36
CA PRO A 387 7.00 -4.87 14.66
C PRO A 387 6.00 -4.92 15.82
N PHE A 388 6.38 -5.59 16.90
CA PHE A 388 5.72 -5.51 18.21
C PHE A 388 6.75 -5.70 19.33
N THR A 389 6.41 -5.26 20.55
CA THR A 389 7.26 -5.40 21.74
C THR A 389 6.99 -6.73 22.43
N MET A 390 7.99 -7.62 22.45
CA MET A 390 7.93 -8.95 23.10
C MET A 390 8.68 -8.96 24.45
N GLY A 391 8.10 -9.64 25.45
CA GLY A 391 8.65 -9.79 26.80
C GLY A 391 8.32 -8.66 27.79
N GLU A 392 8.78 -8.82 29.04
CA GLU A 392 8.68 -7.82 30.13
C GLU A 392 10.01 -7.07 30.38
N GLU A 393 9.96 -6.02 31.22
CA GLU A 393 11.10 -5.24 31.76
C GLU A 393 12.14 -4.79 30.72
N SER A 394 11.71 -3.89 29.80
CA SER A 394 12.46 -3.36 28.64
C SER A 394 12.34 -4.19 27.36
N GLY A 395 11.18 -4.87 27.17
CA GLY A 395 10.88 -5.77 26.05
C GLY A 395 11.46 -5.35 24.69
N TYR A 396 11.77 -6.33 23.86
CA TYR A 396 12.50 -6.13 22.60
C TYR A 396 11.56 -6.15 21.39
N SER A 397 11.94 -5.39 20.36
CA SER A 397 11.17 -5.33 19.11
C SER A 397 11.36 -6.60 18.28
N VAL A 398 10.26 -7.26 17.93
CA VAL A 398 10.23 -8.41 17.02
C VAL A 398 9.34 -8.06 15.84
N THR A 399 9.83 -8.24 14.61
CA THR A 399 9.05 -8.04 13.38
C THR A 399 8.55 -9.38 12.88
N LEU A 400 7.24 -9.52 12.76
CA LEU A 400 6.59 -10.72 12.22
C LEU A 400 5.88 -10.41 10.90
N PRO A 401 5.85 -11.36 9.94
CA PRO A 401 4.98 -11.25 8.76
C PRO A 401 3.50 -11.24 9.18
N SER A 402 2.62 -11.00 8.22
CA SER A 402 1.18 -11.16 8.45
C SER A 402 0.83 -12.64 8.48
N PHE A 403 -0.06 -13.03 9.37
CA PHE A 403 -0.60 -14.38 9.51
C PHE A 403 -2.05 -14.27 10.02
N ARG A 404 -2.83 -15.35 9.94
CA ARG A 404 -4.12 -15.41 10.63
C ARG A 404 -3.99 -16.26 11.89
N LEU A 405 -4.67 -15.87 12.95
CA LEU A 405 -4.74 -16.64 14.18
C LEU A 405 -6.19 -17.04 14.42
N GLY A 406 -6.45 -18.25 14.93
CA GLY A 406 -7.78 -18.65 15.38
C GLY A 406 -8.36 -17.57 16.28
N LYS A 407 -9.62 -17.17 16.06
CA LYS A 407 -10.31 -16.18 16.90
C LYS A 407 -10.48 -16.73 18.32
N TYR A 408 -10.78 -18.02 18.40
CA TYR A 408 -10.97 -18.78 19.62
C TYR A 408 -9.98 -19.96 19.70
N PRO A 409 -9.78 -20.58 20.88
CA PRO A 409 -9.21 -21.91 20.98
C PRO A 409 -10.03 -22.90 20.14
N VAL A 410 -9.39 -23.96 19.62
CA VAL A 410 -10.10 -25.00 18.87
C VAL A 410 -11.18 -25.61 19.75
N THR A 411 -12.42 -25.61 19.26
CA THR A 411 -13.57 -26.09 20.01
C THR A 411 -13.69 -27.61 19.97
N ASN A 412 -14.46 -28.16 20.90
CA ASN A 412 -14.80 -29.57 20.85
C ASN A 412 -15.55 -29.93 19.56
N ARG A 413 -16.39 -29.05 19.01
CA ARG A 413 -17.08 -29.28 17.72
C ARG A 413 -16.10 -29.42 16.55
N GLU A 414 -15.12 -28.54 16.48
CA GLU A 414 -14.10 -28.55 15.41
C GLU A 414 -13.19 -29.77 15.52
N TYR A 415 -12.76 -30.11 16.74
CA TYR A 415 -11.94 -31.29 16.99
C TYR A 415 -12.70 -32.61 16.73
N ALA A 416 -14.02 -32.65 16.96
CA ALA A 416 -14.85 -33.80 16.61
C ALA A 416 -14.85 -34.06 15.09
N ALA A 417 -14.82 -33.00 14.28
CA ALA A 417 -14.80 -33.12 12.82
C ALA A 417 -13.50 -33.76 12.31
N PHE A 418 -12.36 -33.44 12.95
CA PHE A 418 -11.08 -34.12 12.76
C PHE A 418 -11.21 -35.60 13.11
N LEU A 419 -11.64 -35.91 14.34
CA LEU A 419 -11.74 -37.30 14.75
C LEU A 419 -12.73 -38.10 13.91
N ALA A 420 -13.80 -37.54 13.37
CA ALA A 420 -14.74 -38.26 12.52
C ALA A 420 -14.14 -38.70 11.18
N ARG A 421 -13.09 -38.01 10.69
CA ARG A 421 -12.47 -38.21 9.37
C ARG A 421 -11.09 -38.86 9.44
N THR A 422 -10.53 -39.02 10.63
CA THR A 422 -9.26 -39.74 10.86
C THR A 422 -9.51 -41.24 11.09
N PRO A 423 -8.82 -42.15 10.37
CA PRO A 423 -8.93 -43.58 10.60
C PRO A 423 -8.60 -43.95 12.07
N ALA A 424 -9.35 -44.88 12.65
CA ALA A 424 -9.24 -45.22 14.08
C ALA A 424 -7.84 -45.71 14.53
N GLN A 425 -7.03 -46.21 13.58
CA GLN A 425 -5.66 -46.66 13.79
C GLN A 425 -4.63 -45.50 13.90
N ASP A 426 -4.98 -44.32 13.39
CA ASP A 426 -4.16 -43.10 13.41
C ASP A 426 -4.56 -42.16 14.56
N VAL A 427 -5.55 -42.58 15.37
CA VAL A 427 -6.02 -41.86 16.56
C VAL A 427 -5.24 -42.37 17.80
N PRO A 428 -4.54 -41.49 18.54
CA PRO A 428 -3.73 -41.90 19.68
C PRO A 428 -4.56 -42.62 20.77
N PRO A 429 -4.10 -43.75 21.31
CA PRO A 429 -4.85 -44.50 22.32
C PRO A 429 -4.76 -43.85 23.70
N LYS A 430 -5.94 -43.68 24.33
CA LYS A 430 -6.19 -43.48 25.77
C LYS A 430 -5.46 -42.33 26.49
N LEU A 431 -6.14 -41.18 26.58
CA LEU A 431 -6.59 -40.46 27.80
C LEU A 431 -6.86 -39.01 27.40
N GLY A 432 -8.14 -38.64 27.24
CA GLY A 432 -8.50 -37.22 27.16
C GLY A 432 -9.80 -36.86 26.45
N TRP A 433 -10.28 -37.68 25.51
CA TRP A 433 -11.49 -37.32 24.76
C TRP A 433 -12.43 -38.50 24.59
N PHE A 434 -13.49 -38.49 25.41
CA PHE A 434 -14.51 -39.51 25.59
C PHE A 434 -15.04 -40.05 24.25
N ASN A 435 -14.70 -41.29 23.90
CA ASN A 435 -15.30 -42.05 22.80
C ASN A 435 -15.42 -41.32 21.44
N ARG A 436 -14.55 -40.34 21.15
CA ARG A 436 -14.59 -39.48 19.95
C ARG A 436 -15.84 -38.62 19.81
N GLN A 437 -16.67 -38.50 20.86
CA GLN A 437 -17.92 -37.75 20.84
C GLN A 437 -18.00 -36.84 22.09
N PRO A 438 -17.81 -35.53 21.93
CA PRO A 438 -17.96 -34.59 23.04
C PRO A 438 -19.44 -34.52 23.48
N PRO A 439 -19.72 -34.28 24.77
CA PRO A 439 -21.08 -33.99 25.25
C PRO A 439 -21.71 -32.82 24.47
N ALA A 440 -23.01 -32.90 24.19
CA ALA A 440 -23.71 -31.92 23.37
C ALA A 440 -23.66 -30.49 23.95
N ASP A 441 -23.66 -30.38 25.28
CA ASP A 441 -23.53 -29.13 26.04
C ASP A 441 -22.10 -28.57 26.07
N ARG A 442 -21.11 -29.32 25.57
CA ARG A 442 -19.69 -28.94 25.57
C ARG A 442 -19.12 -28.67 24.18
N LEU A 443 -19.95 -28.67 23.13
CA LEU A 443 -19.50 -28.50 21.75
C LEU A 443 -18.73 -27.19 21.52
N ASP A 444 -19.15 -26.10 22.15
CA ASP A 444 -18.54 -24.77 22.02
C ASP A 444 -17.45 -24.48 23.06
N HIS A 445 -17.13 -25.45 23.94
CA HIS A 445 -16.00 -25.33 24.86
C HIS A 445 -14.68 -25.64 24.11
N PRO A 446 -13.54 -25.08 24.57
CA PRO A 446 -12.22 -25.49 24.08
C PRO A 446 -12.00 -26.99 24.19
N VAL A 447 -11.34 -27.57 23.19
CA VAL A 447 -10.78 -28.92 23.30
C VAL A 447 -9.64 -28.91 24.31
N VAL A 448 -9.64 -29.90 25.20
CA VAL A 448 -8.62 -30.07 26.25
C VAL A 448 -8.15 -31.51 26.33
N SER A 449 -7.10 -31.77 27.12
CA SER A 449 -6.49 -33.11 27.26
C SER A 449 -5.87 -33.64 25.95
N VAL A 450 -5.42 -32.71 25.10
CA VAL A 450 -4.71 -32.99 23.85
C VAL A 450 -3.21 -32.74 24.04
N SER A 451 -2.39 -33.63 23.50
CA SER A 451 -0.94 -33.43 23.49
C SER A 451 -0.54 -32.41 22.43
N TRP A 452 0.72 -31.98 22.43
CA TRP A 452 1.25 -31.12 21.38
C TRP A 452 1.22 -31.81 20.02
N GLU A 453 1.55 -33.11 19.97
CA GLU A 453 1.50 -33.91 18.75
C GLU A 453 0.07 -34.02 18.19
N ASP A 454 -0.94 -34.16 19.05
CA ASP A 454 -2.34 -34.16 18.62
C ASP A 454 -2.76 -32.84 17.99
N ALA A 455 -2.31 -31.74 18.57
CA ALA A 455 -2.61 -30.42 18.04
C ALA A 455 -1.92 -30.20 16.69
N CYS A 456 -0.68 -30.68 16.53
CA CYS A 456 0.02 -30.72 15.24
C CYS A 456 -0.69 -31.64 14.22
N ALA A 457 -1.16 -32.81 14.64
CA ALA A 457 -1.91 -33.73 13.78
C ALA A 457 -3.24 -33.13 13.31
N TYR A 458 -3.95 -32.42 14.19
CA TYR A 458 -5.13 -31.64 13.83
C TYR A 458 -4.81 -30.58 12.77
N CYS A 459 -3.73 -29.81 12.95
CA CYS A 459 -3.32 -28.80 11.97
C CYS A 459 -2.98 -29.44 10.62
N ALA A 460 -2.23 -30.55 10.61
CA ALA A 460 -1.88 -31.27 9.39
C ALA A 460 -3.10 -31.84 8.65
N TRP A 461 -4.08 -32.38 9.39
CA TRP A 461 -5.35 -32.79 8.82
C TRP A 461 -6.11 -31.60 8.22
N LEU A 462 -6.18 -30.48 8.95
CA LEU A 462 -6.86 -29.28 8.47
C LEU A 462 -6.20 -28.74 7.19
N CYS A 463 -4.88 -28.83 7.07
CA CYS A 463 -4.18 -28.54 5.81
C CYS A 463 -4.63 -29.44 4.67
N ALA A 464 -4.68 -30.76 4.91
CA ALA A 464 -5.03 -31.74 3.89
C ALA A 464 -6.47 -31.57 3.40
N GLU A 465 -7.42 -31.26 4.29
CA GLU A 465 -8.83 -31.09 3.94
C GLU A 465 -9.12 -29.78 3.20
N THR A 466 -8.40 -28.70 3.52
CA THR A 466 -8.75 -27.34 3.07
C THR A 466 -7.83 -26.81 1.97
N GLY A 467 -6.65 -27.40 1.81
CA GLY A 467 -5.58 -26.88 0.95
C GLY A 467 -4.93 -25.59 1.49
N ARG A 468 -5.24 -25.19 2.72
CA ARG A 468 -4.61 -24.04 3.40
C ARG A 468 -3.47 -24.51 4.30
N THR A 469 -2.54 -23.62 4.64
CA THR A 469 -1.43 -23.96 5.54
C THR A 469 -1.79 -23.58 6.97
N TYR A 470 -2.19 -24.56 7.78
CA TYR A 470 -2.43 -24.45 9.22
C TYR A 470 -1.27 -25.04 10.04
N ARG A 471 -1.03 -24.46 11.21
CA ARG A 471 -0.04 -24.93 12.20
C ARG A 471 -0.38 -24.40 13.60
N LEU A 472 0.34 -24.83 14.61
CA LEU A 472 0.36 -24.11 15.89
C LEU A 472 1.01 -22.72 15.70
N PRO A 473 0.55 -21.68 16.42
CA PRO A 473 1.25 -20.40 16.44
C PRO A 473 2.64 -20.55 17.05
N THR A 474 3.61 -19.76 16.61
CA THR A 474 4.82 -19.56 17.42
C THR A 474 4.47 -18.78 18.68
N GLU A 475 5.33 -18.83 19.69
CA GLU A 475 5.17 -18.02 20.88
C GLU A 475 5.13 -16.52 20.57
N ALA A 476 5.97 -16.06 19.64
CA ALA A 476 6.00 -14.66 19.24
C ALA A 476 4.70 -14.23 18.55
N GLU A 477 4.14 -15.08 17.68
CA GLU A 477 2.85 -14.83 17.03
C GLU A 477 1.71 -14.76 18.04
N TRP A 478 1.69 -15.70 18.99
CA TRP A 478 0.72 -15.72 20.08
C TRP A 478 0.79 -14.43 20.91
N GLU A 479 2.00 -14.04 21.31
CA GLU A 479 2.23 -12.87 22.14
C GLU A 479 1.90 -11.56 21.41
N LYS A 480 2.25 -11.44 20.13
CA LYS A 480 1.84 -10.31 19.29
C LYS A 480 0.32 -10.17 19.25
N ALA A 481 -0.38 -11.29 19.06
CA ALA A 481 -1.83 -11.30 19.01
C ALA A 481 -2.46 -10.84 20.33
N ALA A 482 -1.85 -11.17 21.47
CA ALA A 482 -2.28 -10.73 22.80
C ALA A 482 -1.94 -9.27 23.09
N ARG A 483 -0.76 -8.79 22.69
CA ARG A 483 -0.22 -7.48 23.10
C ARG A 483 -0.53 -6.35 22.14
N GLY A 484 -1.02 -6.62 20.94
CA GLY A 484 -1.15 -5.58 19.94
C GLY A 484 0.20 -4.95 19.57
N ALA A 485 0.16 -3.73 19.01
CA ALA A 485 1.36 -2.96 18.69
C ALA A 485 1.85 -2.07 19.86
N ASP A 486 1.06 -1.94 20.93
CA ASP A 486 1.29 -1.04 22.05
C ASP A 486 1.87 -1.73 23.30
N GLY A 487 2.02 -3.06 23.29
CA GLY A 487 2.70 -3.79 24.36
C GLY A 487 1.89 -3.91 25.65
N ARG A 488 0.55 -3.89 25.54
CA ARG A 488 -0.37 -4.00 26.69
C ARG A 488 -0.16 -5.28 27.52
N PRO A 489 -0.30 -5.22 28.85
CA PRO A 489 -0.12 -6.37 29.74
C PRO A 489 -1.25 -7.40 29.67
N PHE A 490 -2.46 -6.98 29.27
CA PHE A 490 -3.61 -7.84 29.03
C PHE A 490 -4.20 -7.56 27.64
N PRO A 491 -4.80 -8.55 26.95
CA PRO A 491 -5.39 -8.34 25.62
C PRO A 491 -6.36 -7.15 25.54
N TRP A 492 -7.18 -6.99 26.57
CA TRP A 492 -8.18 -5.93 26.67
C TRP A 492 -7.66 -4.59 27.21
N GLY A 493 -6.39 -4.49 27.64
CA GLY A 493 -5.79 -3.22 28.07
C GLY A 493 -4.81 -3.34 29.23
N ASP A 494 -4.72 -2.27 30.03
CA ASP A 494 -3.70 -2.13 31.08
C ASP A 494 -4.12 -2.67 32.45
N ALA A 495 -5.43 -2.75 32.71
CA ALA A 495 -5.98 -3.21 33.98
C ALA A 495 -6.69 -4.55 33.84
N TRP A 496 -6.57 -5.39 34.85
CA TRP A 496 -7.31 -6.64 34.93
C TRP A 496 -8.82 -6.36 35.02
N ALA A 497 -9.62 -7.19 34.34
CA ALA A 497 -11.08 -7.10 34.36
C ALA A 497 -11.69 -8.52 34.36
N ASP A 498 -12.39 -8.88 35.43
CA ASP A 498 -12.87 -10.27 35.66
C ASP A 498 -13.81 -10.78 34.56
N ALA A 499 -14.60 -9.89 33.94
CA ALA A 499 -15.49 -10.27 32.85
C ALA A 499 -14.74 -10.70 31.57
N CYS A 500 -13.46 -10.37 31.44
CA CYS A 500 -12.67 -10.56 30.22
C CYS A 500 -11.96 -11.92 30.14
N ALA A 501 -11.94 -12.73 31.21
CA ALA A 501 -11.27 -14.03 31.19
C ALA A 501 -11.95 -15.01 32.15
N ASN A 502 -11.96 -16.30 31.76
CA ASN A 502 -12.32 -17.38 32.67
C ASN A 502 -11.10 -17.78 33.51
N VAL A 503 -11.08 -17.44 34.78
CA VAL A 503 -10.03 -17.77 35.77
C VAL A 503 -10.65 -18.16 37.10
N GLU A 504 -9.88 -18.80 37.97
CA GLU A 504 -10.29 -19.24 39.32
C GLU A 504 -11.67 -19.95 39.35
N SER A 505 -11.97 -20.75 38.33
CA SER A 505 -13.23 -21.46 38.19
C SER A 505 -13.03 -22.99 38.16
N ASP A 506 -14.13 -23.74 38.13
CA ASP A 506 -14.09 -25.21 38.18
C ASP A 506 -13.82 -25.86 36.81
N ASP A 507 -14.10 -25.16 35.72
CA ASP A 507 -14.06 -25.72 34.36
C ASP A 507 -13.96 -24.66 33.25
N THR A 508 -13.77 -25.13 32.01
CA THR A 508 -13.83 -24.25 30.82
C THR A 508 -15.22 -23.65 30.61
N THR A 509 -15.28 -22.51 29.94
CA THR A 509 -16.51 -21.88 29.44
C THR A 509 -16.56 -21.97 27.91
N PRO A 510 -17.75 -21.85 27.28
CA PRO A 510 -17.85 -21.70 25.83
C PRO A 510 -17.01 -20.52 25.34
N VAL A 511 -16.37 -20.68 24.18
CA VAL A 511 -15.36 -19.73 23.68
C VAL A 511 -15.89 -18.32 23.36
N ASN A 512 -17.21 -18.15 23.30
CA ASN A 512 -17.89 -16.89 23.02
C ASN A 512 -18.43 -16.18 24.28
N VAL A 513 -18.08 -16.64 25.49
CA VAL A 513 -18.54 -16.00 26.73
C VAL A 513 -17.75 -14.74 27.07
N HIS A 514 -16.44 -14.74 26.85
CA HIS A 514 -15.54 -13.66 27.26
C HIS A 514 -15.06 -12.79 26.09
N GLU A 515 -15.96 -12.49 25.13
CA GLU A 515 -15.60 -11.68 23.94
C GLU A 515 -15.14 -10.26 24.29
N ALA A 516 -15.56 -9.72 25.44
CA ALA A 516 -15.06 -8.43 25.95
C ALA A 516 -13.54 -8.46 26.25
N GLY A 517 -12.97 -9.65 26.45
CA GLY A 517 -11.53 -9.87 26.63
C GLY A 517 -10.74 -10.01 25.34
N ALA A 518 -11.35 -9.72 24.18
CA ALA A 518 -10.64 -9.80 22.91
C ALA A 518 -9.48 -8.80 22.83
N SER A 519 -8.40 -9.20 22.15
CA SER A 519 -7.29 -8.31 21.83
C SER A 519 -7.68 -7.24 20.80
N PRO A 520 -6.84 -6.22 20.52
CA PRO A 520 -7.10 -5.23 19.46
C PRO A 520 -7.34 -5.81 18.08
N PHE A 521 -6.87 -7.04 17.84
CA PHE A 521 -7.07 -7.75 16.58
C PHE A 521 -8.34 -8.63 16.58
N GLY A 522 -9.09 -8.65 17.68
CA GLY A 522 -10.33 -9.42 17.82
C GLY A 522 -10.13 -10.88 18.25
N VAL A 523 -8.96 -11.25 18.76
CA VAL A 523 -8.69 -12.62 19.26
C VAL A 523 -9.17 -12.74 20.70
N ALA A 524 -10.10 -13.65 20.97
CA ALA A 524 -10.68 -13.89 22.29
C ALA A 524 -10.00 -15.06 23.02
N ASP A 525 -10.24 -15.14 24.34
CA ASP A 525 -9.72 -16.19 25.24
C ASP A 525 -8.19 -16.37 25.18
N LEU A 526 -7.44 -15.29 24.94
CA LEU A 526 -5.98 -15.34 25.01
C LEU A 526 -5.47 -15.42 26.45
N LEU A 527 -6.22 -14.96 27.44
CA LEU A 527 -5.90 -15.19 28.85
C LEU A 527 -7.03 -15.97 29.54
N GLY A 528 -6.67 -16.97 30.34
CA GLY A 528 -7.64 -17.83 31.01
C GLY A 528 -8.22 -18.90 30.07
N ASN A 529 -9.34 -19.50 30.48
CA ASN A 529 -10.01 -20.65 29.84
C ASN A 529 -9.07 -21.87 29.70
N VAL A 530 -8.15 -21.91 28.74
CA VAL A 530 -7.20 -23.03 28.56
C VAL A 530 -5.79 -22.56 28.24
N GLN A 531 -4.79 -23.31 28.73
CA GLN A 531 -3.40 -23.15 28.28
C GLN A 531 -3.33 -23.55 26.81
N GLU A 532 -2.56 -22.80 26.02
CA GLU A 532 -2.49 -23.05 24.58
C GLU A 532 -1.10 -23.48 24.17
N TRP A 533 -1.01 -24.66 23.54
CA TRP A 533 0.22 -25.12 22.91
C TRP A 533 0.71 -24.16 21.82
N THR A 534 2.01 -23.90 21.77
CA THR A 534 2.68 -23.20 20.68
C THR A 534 3.66 -24.13 19.95
N LEU A 535 4.09 -23.73 18.76
CA LEU A 535 5.10 -24.43 17.98
C LEU A 535 6.48 -24.38 18.66
N THR A 536 6.75 -23.28 19.36
CA THR A 536 8.06 -22.92 19.89
C THR A 536 8.56 -23.88 20.97
N ARG A 537 9.80 -24.32 20.80
CA ARG A 537 10.53 -25.17 21.74
C ARG A 537 10.98 -24.35 22.95
N TRP A 538 10.88 -24.97 24.11
CA TRP A 538 11.55 -24.52 25.32
C TRP A 538 12.94 -25.14 25.45
N GLY A 539 13.06 -26.43 25.11
CA GLY A 539 14.29 -27.22 25.26
C GLY A 539 14.16 -28.30 26.35
N PRO A 540 15.26 -29.01 26.66
CA PRO A 540 15.21 -30.20 27.51
C PRO A 540 15.16 -29.90 29.02
N ASP A 541 15.61 -28.72 29.46
CA ASP A 541 15.61 -28.33 30.87
C ASP A 541 14.37 -27.50 31.20
N ARG A 542 13.54 -27.96 32.14
CA ARG A 542 12.30 -27.28 32.56
C ARG A 542 12.50 -25.88 33.13
N ASN A 543 13.63 -25.64 33.78
CA ASN A 543 13.91 -24.41 34.50
C ASN A 543 14.68 -23.39 33.65
N THR A 544 15.31 -23.82 32.55
CA THR A 544 16.13 -22.95 31.71
C THR A 544 15.85 -23.22 30.23
N SER A 545 15.34 -22.20 29.54
CA SER A 545 15.12 -22.25 28.09
C SER A 545 16.45 -22.46 27.36
N ALA A 546 16.48 -23.40 26.42
CA ALA A 546 17.63 -23.63 25.55
C ALA A 546 17.86 -22.49 24.55
N PHE A 547 16.86 -21.64 24.37
CA PHE A 547 16.88 -20.51 23.44
C PHE A 547 17.00 -19.20 24.20
N SER A 548 17.94 -18.36 23.77
CA SER A 548 18.19 -17.05 24.35
C SER A 548 17.15 -16.02 23.92
N VAL A 549 17.04 -14.94 24.68
CA VAL A 549 16.36 -13.71 24.26
C VAL A 549 17.38 -12.74 23.65
N PRO A 550 17.01 -11.89 22.67
CA PRO A 550 15.68 -11.74 22.07
C PRO A 550 15.26 -12.92 21.20
N TYR A 551 13.95 -13.05 20.94
CA TYR A 551 13.38 -14.05 20.04
C TYR A 551 14.02 -13.97 18.64
N ARG A 552 14.44 -15.12 18.11
CA ARG A 552 15.09 -15.27 16.82
C ARG A 552 14.40 -16.41 16.04
N PRO A 553 13.76 -16.14 14.90
CA PRO A 553 13.07 -17.18 14.13
C PRO A 553 14.03 -18.16 13.45
N ASP A 554 15.31 -17.82 13.32
CA ASP A 554 16.34 -18.55 12.59
C ASP A 554 17.22 -19.48 13.45
N ASP A 555 16.97 -19.56 14.77
CA ASP A 555 17.75 -20.39 15.69
C ASP A 555 17.20 -21.81 15.90
N GLY A 556 16.19 -22.20 15.11
CA GLY A 556 15.59 -23.53 15.15
C GLY A 556 14.59 -23.75 16.28
N ARG A 557 14.22 -22.72 17.05
CA ARG A 557 13.19 -22.83 18.11
C ARG A 557 11.80 -23.19 17.60
N ASP A 558 11.48 -22.84 16.36
CA ASP A 558 10.19 -23.09 15.72
C ASP A 558 10.24 -24.17 14.63
N ASP A 559 11.39 -24.83 14.48
CA ASP A 559 11.55 -25.91 13.50
C ASP A 559 10.77 -27.17 13.94
N THR A 560 10.02 -27.73 13.00
CA THR A 560 9.23 -28.96 13.17
C THR A 560 10.02 -30.20 12.75
N ALA A 561 11.06 -30.07 11.92
CA ALA A 561 11.85 -31.18 11.40
C ALA A 561 12.86 -31.74 12.43
N SER A 562 13.31 -30.91 13.38
CA SER A 562 14.25 -31.28 14.46
C SER A 562 13.56 -31.74 15.76
N HIS A 563 12.34 -32.29 15.67
CA HIS A 563 11.59 -32.77 16.84
C HIS A 563 12.34 -33.90 17.56
N THR A 564 12.82 -33.62 18.77
CA THR A 564 13.17 -34.66 19.74
C THR A 564 12.01 -34.78 20.74
N GLN A 565 11.54 -36.00 21.01
CA GLN A 565 10.47 -36.26 22.00
C GLN A 565 10.81 -35.79 23.42
N ARG A 566 12.04 -35.31 23.66
CA ARG A 566 12.53 -34.87 24.97
C ARG A 566 12.46 -33.37 25.19
N ASP A 567 12.24 -32.58 24.13
CA ASP A 567 12.17 -31.13 24.28
C ASP A 567 10.79 -30.68 24.73
N LEU A 568 10.78 -29.92 25.82
CA LEU A 568 9.58 -29.27 26.33
C LEU A 568 9.09 -28.23 25.31
N ARG A 569 7.79 -28.06 25.22
CA ARG A 569 7.11 -27.10 24.36
C ARG A 569 6.55 -25.96 25.18
N ILE A 570 6.56 -24.78 24.60
CA ILE A 570 5.97 -23.61 25.22
C ILE A 570 4.45 -23.70 25.13
N HIS A 571 3.80 -23.25 26.19
CA HIS A 571 2.38 -22.93 26.17
C HIS A 571 2.14 -21.54 26.77
N ARG A 572 1.07 -20.87 26.34
CA ARG A 572 0.74 -19.50 26.74
C ARG A 572 -0.70 -19.40 27.28
N GLY A 573 -1.07 -18.21 27.73
CA GLY A 573 -2.45 -17.83 28.12
C GLY A 573 -2.90 -18.18 29.53
N GLY A 574 -2.32 -19.20 30.16
CA GLY A 574 -2.86 -19.72 31.42
C GLY A 574 -4.20 -20.41 31.20
N SER A 575 -4.97 -20.68 32.25
CA SER A 575 -6.23 -21.44 32.16
C SER A 575 -7.22 -21.01 33.22
N PHE A 576 -8.42 -21.60 33.19
CA PHE A 576 -9.45 -21.43 34.20
C PHE A 576 -9.00 -21.72 35.64
N ARG A 577 -7.88 -22.45 35.84
CA ARG A 577 -7.34 -22.77 37.17
C ARG A 577 -6.37 -21.73 37.73
N ASN A 578 -5.88 -20.81 36.90
CA ASN A 578 -4.88 -19.85 37.30
C ASN A 578 -5.51 -18.72 38.11
N ASN A 579 -4.74 -18.13 39.03
CA ASN A 579 -5.13 -16.90 39.69
C ASN A 579 -4.95 -15.72 38.72
N ALA A 580 -5.88 -14.76 38.74
CA ALA A 580 -5.82 -13.55 37.92
C ALA A 580 -4.47 -12.80 38.02
N ALA A 581 -3.87 -12.77 39.22
CA ALA A 581 -2.61 -12.08 39.48
C ALA A 581 -1.44 -12.64 38.67
N ASP A 582 -1.46 -13.94 38.35
CA ASP A 582 -0.37 -14.67 37.67
C ASP A 582 -0.42 -14.55 36.13
N LEU A 583 -1.52 -14.02 35.59
CA LEU A 583 -1.73 -13.94 34.15
C LEU A 583 -1.26 -12.61 33.58
N ARG A 584 -0.42 -12.67 32.55
CA ARG A 584 -0.04 -11.57 31.68
C ARG A 584 0.06 -12.10 30.25
N SER A 585 -0.06 -11.20 29.26
CA SER A 585 0.20 -11.52 27.86
C SER A 585 1.61 -12.08 27.62
N THR A 586 2.54 -11.82 28.54
CA THR A 586 3.94 -12.25 28.56
C THR A 586 4.18 -13.55 29.33
N THR A 587 3.22 -14.06 30.12
CA THR A 587 3.41 -15.25 30.96
C THR A 587 3.68 -16.49 30.10
N ARG A 588 4.84 -17.13 30.31
CA ARG A 588 5.29 -18.32 29.59
C ARG A 588 5.21 -19.53 30.49
N GLY A 589 4.71 -20.65 29.97
CA GLY A 589 4.83 -21.96 30.59
C GLY A 589 5.48 -22.96 29.65
N ASN A 590 5.93 -24.09 30.17
CA ASN A 590 6.45 -25.17 29.37
C ASN A 590 5.97 -26.54 29.89
N ALA A 591 5.84 -27.50 28.98
CA ALA A 591 5.45 -28.85 29.32
C ALA A 591 5.97 -29.87 28.31
N SER A 592 6.02 -31.13 28.74
CA SER A 592 6.35 -32.26 27.86
C SER A 592 5.32 -32.35 26.74
N PRO A 593 5.74 -32.58 25.48
CA PRO A 593 4.82 -32.52 24.34
C PRO A 593 3.75 -33.61 24.41
N ASP A 594 4.02 -34.75 25.05
CA ASP A 594 3.07 -35.85 25.32
C ASP A 594 2.03 -35.53 26.43
N SER A 595 2.17 -34.40 27.13
CA SER A 595 1.35 -34.06 28.30
C SER A 595 -0.11 -33.76 27.92
N ARG A 596 -1.04 -34.44 28.59
CA ARG A 596 -2.49 -34.30 28.39
C ARG A 596 -3.17 -33.94 29.70
N ILE A 597 -3.61 -32.69 29.83
CA ILE A 597 -4.27 -32.21 31.04
C ILE A 597 -5.56 -31.48 30.69
N ARG A 598 -6.55 -31.55 31.59
CA ARG A 598 -7.92 -31.05 31.37
C ARG A 598 -8.07 -29.53 31.23
N TRP A 599 -6.99 -28.78 31.30
CA TRP A 599 -6.96 -27.32 31.18
C TRP A 599 -5.93 -26.85 30.14
N ARG A 600 -5.49 -27.75 29.25
CA ARG A 600 -4.62 -27.41 28.11
C ARG A 600 -5.24 -27.86 26.80
N GLY A 601 -5.37 -26.89 25.90
CA GLY A 601 -5.81 -27.02 24.53
C GLY A 601 -4.83 -26.34 23.59
N PHE A 602 -5.34 -25.77 22.51
CA PHE A 602 -4.55 -25.04 21.53
C PHE A 602 -5.44 -24.16 20.65
N ARG A 603 -4.79 -23.27 19.91
CA ARG A 603 -5.38 -22.59 18.77
C ARG A 603 -4.50 -22.78 17.54
N VAL A 604 -5.06 -22.49 16.37
CA VAL A 604 -4.34 -22.60 15.10
C VAL A 604 -3.85 -21.24 14.61
N ALA A 605 -2.71 -21.22 13.96
CA ALA A 605 -2.28 -20.16 13.06
C ALA A 605 -2.43 -20.65 11.61
N MET A 606 -2.67 -19.72 10.69
CA MET A 606 -2.80 -19.99 9.26
C MET A 606 -1.93 -19.01 8.48
N GLU A 607 -1.18 -19.52 7.52
CA GLU A 607 -0.40 -18.69 6.60
C GLU A 607 -1.31 -18.06 5.55
N ILE A 608 -0.87 -16.92 5.02
CA ILE A 608 -1.60 -16.11 4.03
C ILE A 608 -1.34 -16.57 2.60
#